data_AF-A0A285UFS5-F1
#
_entry.id   AF-A0A285UFS5-F1
#
_cell.length_a   1.000
_cell.length_b   1.000
_cell.length_c   1.000
_cell.angle_alpha   90.00
_cell.angle_beta   90.00
_cell.angle_gamma   90.00
#
_symmetry.space_group_name_H-M   'P 1'
#
loop_
_entity.id
_entity.type
_entity.pdbx_description
1 polymer ?
#
loop_
_entity_poly.entity_id
_entity_poly.type
_entity_poly.pdbx_seq_one_letter_code
_entity_poly.pdbx_strand_id
1 'polypeptide(L)'
;MGNIIQLEIVLQDFESEVNRVLEIDEHMTFEQLFDAIDILFDLSDLQSYLFHIKRSKGLLNDTYIGVDLDGTFFVDEDEILEDENEDLCDYLINEMDYAELTIGDDDLSFLITVKKRISPKKTINYPRCIAGIGYIDQPGITINLKEISEDLSFLPFIDDEMIDELFGDEFENLEHELQKAVQIPTNWNDLFDVADELKQLKPWEYLKDYQVIVVEHPETEIMLFISVLGAGGQEFGLAIYTGESGRKALENIYLDNITEDYYFDIQSLNVSYVNRDELSNEDYNLIKSQGLSYRGKKNWIQFRSYIPGKFPWIPDGFETELLLYAMKETIEVINECKNGWTVPDLPIGDYYFRQKIIVKGQMELNEQIISFNSVEDEGFYPVFIEISEFEVKQLAKKKVNNQEIEFDAFYLPQAIQAEAGERPYYPLMILTIDRHSELVIHEELIPLQKIPPIVQAAFFETLKALPTLPRKVIVSKEIYSYIATLAKNLNIQVVEDKLKAIPTFRSYLRGHEIL
;
A
#
# COMPACT_ATOMS: atom_id res chain seq x y z
N MET A 1 -17.27 27.57 0.07
CA MET A 1 -16.38 28.31 -0.83
C MET A 1 -16.24 29.71 -0.31
N GLY A 2 -15.18 29.90 0.46
CA GLY A 2 -14.68 31.22 0.80
C GLY A 2 -14.09 31.88 -0.44
N ASN A 3 -13.40 33.01 -0.25
CA ASN A 3 -12.55 33.54 -1.30
C ASN A 3 -11.37 32.60 -1.56
N ILE A 4 -10.76 32.80 -2.72
CA ILE A 4 -9.56 32.08 -3.12
C ILE A 4 -8.35 32.97 -2.87
N ILE A 5 -7.34 32.42 -2.21
CA ILE A 5 -6.05 33.07 -2.01
C ILE A 5 -5.15 32.68 -3.19
N GLN A 6 -4.55 33.66 -3.83
CA GLN A 6 -3.48 33.42 -4.81
C GLN A 6 -2.13 33.57 -4.11
N LEU A 7 -1.40 32.47 -3.99
CA LEU A 7 -0.08 32.38 -3.38
C LEU A 7 1.00 32.28 -4.47
N GLU A 8 2.10 33.00 -4.29
CA GLU A 8 3.34 32.74 -5.03
C GLU A 8 4.29 32.02 -4.08
N ILE A 9 4.79 30.87 -4.53
CA ILE A 9 5.64 29.97 -3.75
C ILE A 9 6.97 29.89 -4.48
N VAL A 10 8.04 30.29 -3.82
CA VAL A 10 9.38 30.41 -4.43
C VAL A 10 10.38 29.61 -3.62
N LEU A 11 11.03 28.63 -4.26
CA LEU A 11 12.14 27.92 -3.67
C LEU A 11 13.32 28.88 -3.45
N GLN A 12 13.85 28.92 -2.23
CA GLN A 12 14.97 29.77 -1.84
C GLN A 12 16.31 29.05 -2.06
N ASP A 13 17.40 29.82 -2.03
CA ASP A 13 18.78 29.34 -2.05
C ASP A 13 19.19 28.43 -3.24
N PHE A 14 18.44 28.49 -4.35
CA PHE A 14 18.76 27.82 -5.60
C PHE A 14 19.38 28.76 -6.65
N GLU A 15 20.31 28.25 -7.48
CA GLU A 15 20.99 29.05 -8.52
C GLU A 15 20.04 29.53 -9.64
N SER A 16 18.87 28.91 -9.78
CA SER A 16 17.90 29.16 -10.85
C SER A 16 16.49 29.25 -10.28
N GLU A 17 15.66 30.11 -10.87
CA GLU A 17 14.32 30.41 -10.37
C GLU A 17 13.37 29.20 -10.52
N VAL A 18 12.91 28.67 -9.38
CA VAL A 18 11.90 27.62 -9.29
C VAL A 18 10.73 28.16 -8.48
N ASN A 19 9.55 28.29 -9.10
CA ASN A 19 8.38 28.90 -8.47
C ASN A 19 7.06 28.30 -8.94
N ARG A 20 6.00 28.55 -8.17
CA ARG A 20 4.61 28.20 -8.47
C ARG A 20 3.67 29.32 -8.06
N VAL A 21 2.56 29.46 -8.77
CA VAL A 21 1.45 30.33 -8.40
C VAL A 21 0.22 29.48 -8.19
N LEU A 22 -0.14 29.32 -6.92
CA LEU A 22 -1.23 28.48 -6.43
C LEU A 22 -2.47 29.34 -6.19
N GLU A 23 -3.64 28.85 -6.59
CA GLU A 23 -4.94 29.37 -6.17
C GLU A 23 -5.61 28.33 -5.26
N ILE A 24 -5.83 28.68 -3.99
CA ILE A 24 -6.30 27.77 -2.92
C ILE A 24 -7.49 28.39 -2.16
N ASP A 25 -8.41 27.57 -1.62
CA ASP A 25 -9.55 28.10 -0.82
C ASP A 25 -9.01 28.68 0.50
N GLU A 26 -9.55 29.82 0.93
CA GLU A 26 -9.09 30.47 2.16
C GLU A 26 -9.37 29.66 3.43
N HIS A 27 -10.28 28.69 3.37
CA HIS A 27 -10.62 27.79 4.48
C HIS A 27 -9.86 26.45 4.45
N MET A 28 -8.84 26.32 3.61
CA MET A 28 -7.92 25.19 3.71
C MET A 28 -6.97 25.39 4.89
N THR A 29 -6.47 24.29 5.44
CA THR A 29 -5.55 24.25 6.59
C THR A 29 -4.09 24.45 6.13
N PHE A 30 -3.15 24.54 7.08
CA PHE A 30 -1.72 24.59 6.74
C PHE A 30 -1.17 23.23 6.28
N GLU A 31 -1.73 22.13 6.77
CA GLU A 31 -1.49 20.77 6.28
C GLU A 31 -1.88 20.65 4.80
N GLN A 32 -3.11 21.01 4.44
CA GLN A 32 -3.57 20.99 3.04
C GLN A 32 -2.77 21.94 2.13
N LEU A 33 -2.20 23.01 2.69
CA LEU A 33 -1.25 23.85 1.96
C LEU A 33 0.09 23.14 1.76
N PHE A 34 0.58 22.39 2.74
CA PHE A 34 1.77 21.57 2.61
C PHE A 34 1.58 20.47 1.56
N ASP A 35 0.49 19.72 1.58
CA ASP A 35 0.21 18.69 0.56
C ASP A 35 0.13 19.29 -0.85
N ALA A 36 -0.45 20.48 -0.96
CA ALA A 36 -0.45 21.22 -2.21
C ALA A 36 0.96 21.60 -2.65
N ILE A 37 1.85 21.97 -1.72
CA ILE A 37 3.25 22.29 -2.02
C ILE A 37 4.04 21.03 -2.40
N ASP A 38 3.80 19.92 -1.72
CA ASP A 38 4.37 18.61 -2.02
C ASP A 38 4.10 18.22 -3.47
N ILE A 39 2.83 18.17 -3.88
CA ILE A 39 2.42 17.92 -5.27
C ILE A 39 2.99 18.97 -6.25
N LEU A 40 3.04 20.24 -5.85
CA LEU A 40 3.50 21.33 -6.72
C LEU A 40 4.99 21.22 -7.08
N PHE A 41 5.79 20.65 -6.19
CA PHE A 41 7.24 20.63 -6.28
C PHE A 41 7.84 19.21 -6.36
N ASP A 42 7.01 18.16 -6.27
CA ASP A 42 7.41 16.76 -6.37
C ASP A 42 8.43 16.44 -5.26
N LEU A 43 8.02 16.65 -4.00
CA LEU A 43 8.85 16.36 -2.83
C LEU A 43 8.68 14.89 -2.44
N SER A 44 9.59 14.35 -1.63
CA SER A 44 9.54 12.95 -1.19
C SER A 44 8.72 12.79 0.11
N ASP A 45 7.95 11.71 0.20
CA ASP A 45 7.05 11.41 1.34
C ASP A 45 7.73 11.38 2.72
N LEU A 46 6.98 11.85 3.73
CA LEU A 46 7.26 11.89 5.18
C LEU A 46 8.46 12.75 5.60
N GLN A 47 8.23 14.05 5.80
CA GLN A 47 9.25 14.98 6.26
C GLN A 47 8.73 15.88 7.36
N SER A 48 9.54 16.16 8.37
CA SER A 48 9.28 17.30 9.27
C SER A 48 9.22 18.57 8.42
N TYR A 49 8.19 19.40 8.61
CA TYR A 49 8.06 20.70 7.96
C TYR A 49 7.54 21.76 8.91
N LEU A 50 8.00 22.99 8.71
CA LEU A 50 7.62 24.10 9.56
C LEU A 50 7.35 25.36 8.76
N PHE A 51 6.12 25.87 8.86
CA PHE A 51 5.76 27.20 8.43
C PHE A 51 6.09 28.21 9.51
N HIS A 52 6.98 29.14 9.21
CA HIS A 52 7.23 30.33 10.02
C HIS A 52 6.50 31.54 9.42
N ILE A 53 5.42 31.95 10.07
CA ILE A 53 4.61 33.09 9.63
C ILE A 53 5.32 34.40 9.98
N LYS A 54 6.09 34.95 9.03
CA LYS A 54 6.82 36.21 9.24
C LYS A 54 5.91 37.44 9.19
N ARG A 55 4.83 37.38 8.42
CA ARG A 55 3.90 38.50 8.27
C ARG A 55 2.47 38.03 8.09
N SER A 56 1.61 38.48 9.00
CA SER A 56 0.17 38.20 9.00
C SER A 56 -0.62 39.47 9.30
N LYS A 57 -1.76 39.66 8.63
CA LYS A 57 -2.63 40.83 8.81
C LYS A 57 -1.86 42.14 8.58
N GLY A 58 -0.85 42.11 7.71
CA GLY A 58 0.02 43.24 7.38
C GLY A 58 1.08 43.58 8.43
N LEU A 59 1.16 42.86 9.54
CA LEU A 59 2.07 43.06 10.66
C LEU A 59 3.09 41.93 10.76
N LEU A 60 4.24 42.20 11.39
CA LEU A 60 5.19 41.15 11.73
C LEU A 60 4.52 40.12 12.64
N ASN A 61 4.81 38.86 12.38
CA ASN A 61 4.32 37.71 13.10
C ASN A 61 5.51 36.75 13.33
N ASP A 62 5.41 35.88 14.32
CA ASP A 62 6.47 34.96 14.75
C ASP A 62 5.86 33.62 15.19
N THR A 63 4.81 33.19 14.50
CA THR A 63 4.09 31.94 14.76
C THR A 63 4.69 30.81 13.92
N TYR A 64 4.81 29.64 14.53
CA TYR A 64 5.23 28.41 13.89
C TYR A 64 4.04 27.46 13.79
N ILE A 65 3.86 26.84 12.63
CA ILE A 65 2.74 25.93 12.32
C ILE A 65 3.34 24.77 11.51
N GLY A 66 3.05 23.52 11.86
CA GLY A 66 3.57 22.34 11.12
C GLY A 66 3.92 21.18 12.03
N VAL A 67 4.76 20.28 11.53
CA VAL A 67 5.12 19.01 12.17
C VAL A 67 6.63 18.89 12.30
N ASP A 68 7.13 18.72 13.53
CA ASP A 68 8.56 18.47 13.82
C ASP A 68 8.72 17.06 14.41
N LEU A 69 8.80 16.04 13.54
CA LEU A 69 8.84 14.63 13.96
C LEU A 69 10.21 14.23 14.55
N ASP A 70 11.28 14.92 14.14
CA ASP A 70 12.67 14.56 14.43
C ASP A 70 13.42 15.62 15.25
N GLY A 71 12.75 16.70 15.63
CA GLY A 71 13.28 17.78 16.46
C GLY A 71 14.34 18.62 15.73
N THR A 72 14.26 18.71 14.41
CA THR A 72 15.29 19.35 13.57
C THR A 72 15.19 20.86 13.52
N PHE A 73 14.02 21.43 13.83
CA PHE A 73 13.80 22.87 13.67
C PHE A 73 14.26 23.72 14.86
N PHE A 74 14.68 23.09 15.97
CA PHE A 74 15.12 23.77 17.20
C PHE A 74 14.08 24.78 17.75
N VAL A 75 12.80 24.51 17.50
CA VAL A 75 11.65 25.20 18.09
C VAL A 75 11.07 24.27 19.16
N ASP A 76 10.67 24.81 20.31
CA ASP A 76 10.04 23.99 21.34
C ASP A 76 8.68 23.47 20.80
N GLU A 77 8.40 22.16 20.91
CA GLU A 77 7.16 21.54 20.39
C GLU A 77 5.90 22.27 20.88
N ASP A 78 5.88 22.73 22.14
CA ASP A 78 4.78 23.50 22.73
C ASP A 78 4.54 24.88 22.06
N GLU A 79 5.49 25.37 21.25
CA GLU A 79 5.41 26.63 20.50
C GLU A 79 4.97 26.44 19.03
N ILE A 80 4.84 25.20 18.56
CA ILE A 80 4.38 24.85 17.22
C ILE A 80 2.87 24.58 17.28
N LEU A 81 2.10 25.26 16.42
CA LEU A 81 0.67 25.01 16.29
C LEU A 81 0.43 23.82 15.35
N GLU A 82 -0.54 22.97 15.72
CA GLU A 82 -1.04 21.86 14.91
C GLU A 82 -1.65 22.40 13.61
N ASP A 83 -1.10 22.00 12.48
CA ASP A 83 -1.38 22.59 11.18
C ASP A 83 -2.70 22.15 10.55
N GLU A 84 -3.21 20.97 10.91
CA GLU A 84 -4.58 20.52 10.66
C GLU A 84 -5.65 21.47 11.26
N ASN A 85 -5.30 22.21 12.32
CA ASN A 85 -6.23 23.03 13.09
C ASN A 85 -6.18 24.53 12.71
N GLU A 86 -5.27 24.94 11.83
CA GLU A 86 -5.00 26.34 11.52
C GLU A 86 -5.41 26.69 10.07
N ASP A 87 -6.49 27.45 9.91
CA ASP A 87 -6.97 27.90 8.60
C ASP A 87 -6.04 28.97 7.98
N LEU A 88 -5.79 28.88 6.67
CA LEU A 88 -5.04 29.90 5.93
C LEU A 88 -5.65 31.31 6.07
N CYS A 89 -6.97 31.40 6.19
CA CYS A 89 -7.66 32.68 6.33
C CYS A 89 -7.36 33.42 7.63
N ASP A 90 -6.82 32.76 8.66
CA ASP A 90 -6.46 33.39 9.91
C ASP A 90 -5.08 34.07 9.88
N TYR A 91 -4.21 33.63 8.96
CA TYR A 91 -2.82 34.05 8.89
C TYR A 91 -2.50 34.84 7.61
N LEU A 92 -2.84 34.30 6.43
CA LEU A 92 -2.43 34.84 5.13
C LEU A 92 -3.50 35.75 4.52
N ILE A 93 -3.73 36.91 5.14
CA ILE A 93 -4.91 37.76 4.86
C ILE A 93 -4.67 38.79 3.77
N ASN A 94 -3.69 39.66 3.98
CA ASN A 94 -3.45 40.82 3.14
C ASN A 94 -2.46 40.49 2.03
N GLU A 95 -2.52 41.25 0.94
CA GLU A 95 -1.44 41.22 -0.06
C GLU A 95 -0.09 41.49 0.62
N MET A 96 0.92 40.70 0.26
CA MET A 96 2.26 40.71 0.85
C MET A 96 2.37 40.16 2.28
N ASP A 97 1.33 39.56 2.85
CA ASP A 97 1.51 38.62 3.96
C ASP A 97 2.28 37.39 3.44
N TYR A 98 3.16 36.83 4.27
CA TYR A 98 4.04 35.75 3.84
C TYR A 98 4.50 34.86 4.99
N ALA A 99 4.82 33.63 4.63
CA ALA A 99 5.41 32.61 5.47
C ALA A 99 6.68 32.05 4.81
N GLU A 100 7.61 31.59 5.62
CA GLU A 100 8.74 30.76 5.19
C GLU A 100 8.43 29.32 5.58
N LEU A 101 8.41 28.41 4.61
CA LEU A 101 8.31 26.96 4.86
C LEU A 101 9.72 26.38 4.83
N THR A 102 10.09 25.60 5.85
CA THR A 102 11.34 24.84 5.90
C THR A 102 11.03 23.36 5.99
N ILE A 103 11.81 22.54 5.30
CA ILE A 103 11.65 21.09 5.24
C ILE A 103 12.91 20.45 5.82
N GLY A 104 12.74 19.58 6.82
CA GLY A 104 13.80 19.09 7.70
C GLY A 104 14.81 18.17 7.01
N ASP A 105 14.35 17.23 6.18
CA ASP A 105 15.23 16.21 5.59
C ASP A 105 16.04 16.71 4.39
N ASP A 106 15.50 17.66 3.62
CA ASP A 106 16.10 18.11 2.36
C ASP A 106 16.79 19.49 2.43
N ASP A 107 16.81 20.14 3.60
CA ASP A 107 17.26 21.53 3.78
C ASP A 107 16.58 22.51 2.80
N LEU A 108 15.38 22.17 2.30
CA LEU A 108 14.64 23.01 1.35
C LEU A 108 13.88 24.09 2.10
N SER A 109 13.87 25.29 1.51
CA SER A 109 13.09 26.41 2.04
C SER A 109 12.31 27.13 0.96
N PHE A 110 11.07 27.48 1.26
CA PHE A 110 10.15 28.13 0.35
C PHE A 110 9.65 29.43 0.96
N LEU A 111 9.56 30.48 0.14
CA LEU A 111 8.88 31.72 0.47
C LEU A 111 7.48 31.71 -0.12
N ILE A 112 6.46 31.77 0.74
CA ILE A 112 5.05 31.73 0.35
C ILE A 112 4.46 33.12 0.56
N THR A 113 4.08 33.80 -0.52
CA THR A 113 3.60 35.19 -0.49
C THR A 113 2.19 35.33 -1.04
N VAL A 114 1.30 36.00 -0.31
CA VAL A 114 -0.04 36.35 -0.78
C VAL A 114 0.05 37.42 -1.87
N LYS A 115 -0.38 37.06 -3.09
CA LYS A 115 -0.47 38.01 -4.22
C LYS A 115 -1.77 38.79 -4.23
N LYS A 116 -2.90 38.11 -4.01
CA LYS A 116 -4.24 38.70 -4.00
C LYS A 116 -5.28 37.69 -3.53
N ARG A 117 -6.46 38.19 -3.17
CA ARG A 117 -7.68 37.40 -2.98
C ARG A 117 -8.64 37.62 -4.13
N ILE A 118 -9.26 36.54 -4.61
CA ILE A 118 -10.22 36.58 -5.72
C ILE A 118 -11.50 35.83 -5.34
N SER A 119 -12.62 36.21 -5.95
CA SER A 119 -13.86 35.46 -5.77
C SER A 119 -13.81 34.13 -6.53
N PRO A 120 -14.30 33.02 -5.93
CA PRO A 120 -14.29 31.71 -6.56
C PRO A 120 -15.16 31.70 -7.82
N LYS A 121 -14.72 30.96 -8.84
CA LYS A 121 -15.49 30.75 -10.08
C LYS A 121 -16.12 29.37 -10.07
N LYS A 122 -17.45 29.29 -10.19
CA LYS A 122 -18.24 28.03 -10.14
C LYS A 122 -17.84 26.92 -11.12
N THR A 123 -17.02 27.22 -12.12
CA THR A 123 -16.60 26.31 -13.19
C THR A 123 -15.14 25.88 -13.07
N ILE A 124 -14.50 26.23 -11.96
CA ILE A 124 -13.07 26.02 -11.71
C ILE A 124 -12.98 25.30 -10.36
N ASN A 125 -12.21 24.23 -10.33
CA ASN A 125 -11.87 23.52 -9.10
C ASN A 125 -10.61 24.14 -8.49
N TYR A 126 -10.53 24.12 -7.17
CA TYR A 126 -9.41 24.58 -6.36
C TYR A 126 -9.02 23.44 -5.40
N PRO A 127 -7.74 23.26 -5.04
CA PRO A 127 -6.60 24.08 -5.42
C PRO A 127 -6.21 23.90 -6.90
N ARG A 128 -5.47 24.86 -7.46
CA ARG A 128 -4.90 24.75 -8.81
C ARG A 128 -3.65 25.58 -9.01
N CYS A 129 -2.73 25.07 -9.83
CA CYS A 129 -1.55 25.80 -10.26
C CYS A 129 -1.84 26.59 -11.54
N ILE A 130 -1.65 27.92 -11.52
CA ILE A 130 -1.96 28.78 -12.68
C ILE A 130 -0.71 29.29 -13.42
N ALA A 131 0.46 29.19 -12.79
CA ALA A 131 1.75 29.57 -13.37
C ALA A 131 2.88 28.94 -12.55
N GLY A 132 4.05 28.82 -13.15
CA GLY A 132 5.26 28.38 -12.48
C GLY A 132 6.39 28.12 -13.47
N ILE A 133 7.60 27.93 -12.95
CA ILE A 133 8.82 27.72 -13.72
C ILE A 133 9.71 26.71 -12.99
N GLY A 134 10.35 25.81 -13.75
CA GLY A 134 11.41 24.91 -13.26
C GLY A 134 10.91 23.75 -12.38
N TYR A 135 11.70 22.69 -12.36
CA TYR A 135 11.62 21.63 -11.36
C TYR A 135 12.83 21.76 -10.41
N ILE A 136 12.77 21.15 -9.22
CA ILE A 136 13.86 21.20 -8.24
C ILE A 136 15.15 20.61 -8.85
N ASP A 137 15.04 19.47 -9.52
CA ASP A 137 16.14 18.77 -10.19
C ASP A 137 16.53 19.39 -11.55
N GLN A 138 15.59 20.08 -12.21
CA GLN A 138 15.75 20.64 -13.56
C GLN A 138 15.27 22.11 -13.66
N PRO A 139 16.07 23.06 -13.16
CA PRO A 139 15.69 24.46 -13.18
C PRO A 139 15.66 25.02 -14.62
N GLY A 140 14.58 25.72 -14.97
CA GLY A 140 14.41 26.36 -16.28
C GLY A 140 13.67 25.53 -17.35
N ILE A 141 13.24 24.30 -17.02
CA ILE A 141 12.30 23.55 -17.85
C ILE A 141 10.88 24.13 -17.69
N THR A 142 10.11 24.12 -18.78
CA THR A 142 8.70 24.51 -18.75
C THR A 142 7.89 23.43 -18.04
N ILE A 143 7.18 23.80 -16.99
CA ILE A 143 6.35 22.87 -16.23
C ILE A 143 5.05 22.54 -16.95
N ASN A 144 4.50 21.35 -16.70
CA ASN A 144 3.18 20.96 -17.20
C ASN A 144 2.08 21.39 -16.21
N LEU A 145 1.58 22.62 -16.37
CA LEU A 145 0.52 23.16 -15.51
C LEU A 145 -0.77 22.33 -15.52
N LYS A 146 -1.06 21.60 -16.60
CA LYS A 146 -2.29 20.83 -16.74
C LYS A 146 -2.24 19.56 -15.89
N GLU A 147 -1.11 18.87 -15.90
CA GLU A 147 -0.82 17.68 -15.10
C GLU A 147 -0.83 18.03 -13.61
N ILE A 148 -0.01 19.01 -13.20
CA ILE A 148 0.00 19.52 -11.82
C ILE A 148 -1.39 19.95 -11.34
N SER A 149 -2.21 20.57 -12.20
CA SER A 149 -3.59 20.94 -11.82
C SER A 149 -4.57 19.78 -11.78
N GLU A 150 -4.30 18.68 -12.48
CA GLU A 150 -5.06 17.44 -12.39
C GLU A 150 -4.73 16.75 -11.06
N ASP A 151 -3.46 16.67 -10.69
CA ASP A 151 -3.00 16.09 -9.42
C ASP A 151 -3.55 16.86 -8.21
N LEU A 152 -3.44 18.20 -8.23
CA LEU A 152 -4.03 19.07 -7.20
C LEU A 152 -5.56 18.96 -7.11
N SER A 153 -6.24 18.47 -8.15
CA SER A 153 -7.69 18.38 -8.14
C SER A 153 -8.21 17.24 -7.26
N PHE A 154 -7.34 16.33 -6.82
CA PHE A 154 -7.66 15.22 -5.92
C PHE A 154 -7.55 15.61 -4.44
N LEU A 155 -6.77 16.64 -4.10
CA LEU A 155 -6.59 17.12 -2.71
C LEU A 155 -7.90 17.37 -1.94
N PRO A 156 -8.94 18.04 -2.49
CA PRO A 156 -10.18 18.27 -1.74
C PRO A 156 -11.02 17.01 -1.49
N PHE A 157 -10.59 15.87 -2.02
CA PHE A 157 -11.22 14.55 -1.88
C PHE A 157 -10.38 13.60 -1.03
N ILE A 158 -9.20 14.03 -0.62
CA ILE A 158 -8.42 13.43 0.46
C ILE A 158 -8.84 14.24 1.68
N ASP A 159 -9.79 13.73 2.45
CA ASP A 159 -10.01 14.27 3.79
C ASP A 159 -9.43 13.25 4.79
N ASP A 160 -8.77 13.74 5.83
CA ASP A 160 -8.17 12.89 6.86
C ASP A 160 -9.26 12.10 7.60
N GLU A 161 -10.51 12.58 7.59
CA GLU A 161 -11.68 11.80 8.01
C GLU A 161 -11.86 10.53 7.15
N MET A 162 -11.56 10.53 5.85
CA MET A 162 -11.65 9.38 4.94
C MET A 162 -10.45 8.45 5.10
N ILE A 163 -9.26 8.98 5.42
CA ILE A 163 -8.09 8.15 5.72
C ILE A 163 -8.27 7.50 7.10
N ASP A 164 -8.73 8.24 8.11
CA ASP A 164 -9.06 7.72 9.44
C ASP A 164 -10.33 6.86 9.47
N GLU A 165 -11.34 7.13 8.64
CA GLU A 165 -12.56 6.30 8.55
C GLU A 165 -12.32 5.02 7.73
N LEU A 166 -11.44 5.04 6.71
CA LEU A 166 -11.08 3.85 5.93
C LEU A 166 -9.97 3.03 6.59
N PHE A 167 -9.11 3.68 7.37
CA PHE A 167 -7.90 3.05 7.88
C PHE A 167 -7.50 3.45 9.32
N GLY A 168 -8.23 4.26 10.09
CA GLY A 168 -7.72 4.84 11.36
C GLY A 168 -7.10 3.85 12.36
N ASP A 169 -7.63 2.63 12.50
CA ASP A 169 -7.00 1.59 13.35
C ASP A 169 -5.89 0.79 12.63
N GLU A 170 -5.90 0.74 11.29
CA GLU A 170 -4.94 0.01 10.46
C GLU A 170 -3.78 0.89 9.95
N PHE A 171 -3.98 2.18 9.68
CA PHE A 171 -2.99 3.14 9.17
C PHE A 171 -2.10 3.67 10.28
N GLU A 172 -2.61 4.02 11.47
CA GLU A 172 -1.71 4.38 12.58
C GLU A 172 -0.78 3.20 12.92
N ASN A 173 -1.30 1.96 12.85
CA ASN A 173 -0.47 0.76 13.01
C ASN A 173 0.43 0.51 11.79
N LEU A 174 -0.05 0.69 10.56
CA LEU A 174 0.72 0.47 9.33
C LEU A 174 1.78 1.53 9.14
N GLU A 175 1.52 2.78 9.45
CA GLU A 175 2.43 3.92 9.42
C GLU A 175 3.44 3.80 10.57
N HIS A 176 3.02 3.40 11.78
CA HIS A 176 3.96 3.06 12.86
C HIS A 176 4.80 1.81 12.54
N GLU A 177 4.26 0.81 11.85
CA GLU A 177 4.99 -0.37 11.36
C GLU A 177 5.86 -0.06 10.14
N LEU A 178 5.44 0.81 9.22
CA LEU A 178 6.19 1.28 8.04
C LEU A 178 7.32 2.20 8.48
N GLN A 179 7.10 3.13 9.41
CA GLN A 179 8.15 3.95 10.02
C GLN A 179 9.16 3.09 10.79
N LYS A 180 8.71 2.04 11.50
CA LYS A 180 9.62 1.03 12.05
C LYS A 180 10.36 0.26 10.96
N ALA A 181 9.69 -0.20 9.91
CA ALA A 181 10.28 -1.00 8.84
C ALA A 181 11.31 -0.23 8.01
N VAL A 182 11.09 1.07 7.78
CA VAL A 182 12.00 1.99 7.09
C VAL A 182 13.24 2.30 7.96
N GLN A 183 13.13 2.27 9.29
CA GLN A 183 14.24 2.51 10.21
C GLN A 183 15.02 1.27 10.64
N ILE A 184 14.56 0.04 10.35
CA ILE A 184 15.31 -1.19 10.69
C ILE A 184 16.41 -1.41 9.65
N PRO A 185 17.71 -1.20 9.99
CA PRO A 185 18.79 -1.43 9.05
C PRO A 185 18.89 -2.92 8.70
N THR A 186 18.79 -3.25 7.42
CA THR A 186 18.93 -4.63 6.96
C THR A 186 20.34 -5.18 7.22
N ASN A 187 20.47 -6.23 8.03
CA ASN A 187 21.72 -6.96 8.17
C ASN A 187 21.83 -8.11 7.16
N TRP A 188 22.19 -7.75 5.91
CA TRP A 188 22.34 -8.71 4.83
C TRP A 188 23.38 -9.81 5.09
N ASN A 189 24.46 -9.51 5.83
CA ASN A 189 25.51 -10.51 6.11
C ASN A 189 24.96 -11.66 6.94
N ASP A 190 24.27 -11.36 8.05
CA ASP A 190 23.66 -12.38 8.89
C ASP A 190 22.62 -13.20 8.12
N LEU A 191 21.85 -12.55 7.25
CA LEU A 191 20.85 -13.21 6.43
C LEU A 191 21.47 -14.23 5.46
N PHE A 192 22.52 -13.85 4.74
CA PHE A 192 23.24 -14.76 3.85
C PHE A 192 23.96 -15.88 4.61
N ASP A 193 24.58 -15.58 5.76
CA ASP A 193 25.28 -16.58 6.58
C ASP A 193 24.32 -17.68 7.08
N VAL A 194 23.15 -17.27 7.61
CA VAL A 194 22.12 -18.20 8.07
C VAL A 194 21.50 -18.96 6.89
N ALA A 195 21.28 -18.32 5.75
CA ALA A 195 20.80 -18.99 4.55
C ALA A 195 21.81 -20.02 4.03
N ASP A 196 23.11 -19.78 4.12
CA ASP A 196 24.15 -20.75 3.78
C ASP A 196 24.20 -21.92 4.78
N GLU A 197 24.03 -21.65 6.08
CA GLU A 197 23.91 -22.70 7.10
C GLU A 197 22.70 -23.60 6.82
N LEU A 198 21.51 -23.02 6.64
CA LEU A 198 20.28 -23.74 6.33
C LEU A 198 20.47 -24.66 5.12
N LYS A 199 21.10 -24.16 4.06
CA LYS A 199 21.38 -24.92 2.85
C LYS A 199 22.27 -26.13 3.10
N GLN A 200 23.30 -25.98 3.94
CA GLN A 200 24.19 -27.08 4.31
C GLN A 200 23.46 -28.18 5.06
N LEU A 201 22.43 -27.82 5.84
CA LEU A 201 21.60 -28.79 6.55
C LEU A 201 20.66 -29.55 5.62
N LYS A 202 20.31 -28.98 4.45
CA LYS A 202 19.41 -29.53 3.44
C LYS A 202 18.03 -29.91 4.02
N PRO A 203 17.24 -28.92 4.48
CA PRO A 203 15.98 -29.17 5.18
C PRO A 203 15.01 -30.06 4.40
N TRP A 204 15.00 -29.98 3.07
CA TRP A 204 14.18 -30.80 2.17
C TRP A 204 14.50 -32.29 2.15
N GLU A 205 15.62 -32.73 2.77
CA GLU A 205 15.87 -34.16 3.00
C GLU A 205 15.11 -34.70 4.23
N TYR A 206 14.53 -33.81 5.06
CA TYR A 206 13.85 -34.15 6.33
C TYR A 206 12.36 -33.83 6.33
N LEU A 207 11.97 -32.72 5.69
CA LEU A 207 10.58 -32.27 5.61
C LEU A 207 10.06 -32.33 4.18
N LYS A 208 8.78 -32.64 4.06
CA LYS A 208 8.01 -32.42 2.83
C LYS A 208 7.41 -31.02 2.82
N ASP A 209 7.06 -30.54 1.63
CA ASP A 209 6.47 -29.21 1.42
C ASP A 209 5.21 -28.97 2.28
N TYR A 210 4.34 -29.97 2.40
CA TYR A 210 3.12 -29.91 3.21
C TYR A 210 3.34 -29.99 4.74
N GLN A 211 4.56 -30.30 5.21
CA GLN A 211 4.87 -30.33 6.64
C GLN A 211 5.30 -28.94 7.10
N VAL A 212 4.30 -28.11 7.42
CA VAL A 212 4.48 -26.69 7.76
C VAL A 212 4.90 -26.53 9.21
N ILE A 213 5.98 -25.78 9.43
CA ILE A 213 6.40 -25.31 10.77
C ILE A 213 5.75 -23.93 10.97
N VAL A 214 5.08 -23.71 12.10
CA VAL A 214 4.56 -22.39 12.44
C VAL A 214 5.34 -21.84 13.61
N VAL A 215 5.84 -20.61 13.46
CA VAL A 215 6.53 -19.90 14.53
C VAL A 215 5.89 -18.54 14.73
N GLU A 216 5.89 -18.05 15.97
CA GLU A 216 5.44 -16.70 16.28
C GLU A 216 6.65 -15.82 16.54
N HIS A 217 6.76 -14.72 15.80
CA HIS A 217 7.86 -13.77 15.98
C HIS A 217 7.72 -13.09 17.35
N PRO A 218 8.77 -13.10 18.20
CA PRO A 218 8.64 -12.74 19.62
C PRO A 218 8.35 -11.27 19.89
N GLU A 219 8.64 -10.39 18.93
CA GLU A 219 8.44 -8.93 19.08
C GLU A 219 7.18 -8.42 18.39
N THR A 220 6.79 -9.04 17.29
CA THR A 220 5.68 -8.58 16.44
C THR A 220 4.44 -9.44 16.57
N GLU A 221 4.55 -10.59 17.23
CA GLU A 221 3.49 -11.59 17.38
C GLU A 221 2.97 -12.14 16.03
N ILE A 222 3.63 -11.81 14.91
CA ILE A 222 3.27 -12.31 13.58
C ILE A 222 3.58 -13.81 13.52
N MET A 223 2.57 -14.59 13.15
CA MET A 223 2.74 -16.01 12.84
C MET A 223 3.35 -16.20 11.45
N LEU A 224 4.39 -17.02 11.38
CA LEU A 224 5.12 -17.37 10.16
C LEU A 224 4.89 -18.85 9.86
N PHE A 225 4.20 -19.13 8.76
CA PHE A 225 3.90 -20.48 8.28
C PHE A 225 4.95 -20.91 7.26
N ILE A 226 5.91 -21.71 7.71
CA ILE A 226 7.12 -22.05 6.98
C ILE A 226 6.95 -23.39 6.26
N SER A 227 6.92 -23.35 4.93
CA SER A 227 6.99 -24.53 4.05
C SER A 227 8.41 -24.73 3.54
N VAL A 228 8.94 -25.94 3.73
CA VAL A 228 10.26 -26.34 3.22
C VAL A 228 10.13 -26.83 1.78
N LEU A 229 10.75 -26.13 0.84
CA LEU A 229 10.74 -26.48 -0.58
C LEU A 229 11.90 -27.42 -0.93
N GLY A 230 11.62 -28.40 -1.79
CA GLY A 230 12.65 -29.19 -2.48
C GLY A 230 12.61 -30.70 -2.32
N ALA A 231 11.62 -31.24 -1.63
CA ALA A 231 11.40 -32.68 -1.58
C ALA A 231 11.19 -33.29 -3.00
N GLY A 232 10.64 -32.49 -3.92
CA GLY A 232 10.47 -32.83 -5.35
C GLY A 232 11.70 -32.58 -6.24
N GLY A 233 12.76 -31.96 -5.72
CA GLY A 233 14.05 -31.80 -6.42
C GLY A 233 14.13 -30.71 -7.49
N GLN A 234 13.13 -29.83 -7.61
CA GLN A 234 13.08 -28.77 -8.64
C GLN A 234 13.44 -27.38 -8.07
N GLU A 235 12.80 -27.00 -6.98
CA GLU A 235 13.02 -25.75 -6.25
C GLU A 235 13.55 -26.07 -4.85
N PHE A 236 14.37 -25.20 -4.27
CA PHE A 236 14.96 -25.45 -2.96
C PHE A 236 14.94 -24.16 -2.16
N GLY A 237 14.54 -24.21 -0.89
CA GLY A 237 14.39 -23.01 -0.09
C GLY A 237 13.30 -23.12 0.97
N LEU A 238 12.85 -21.97 1.45
CA LEU A 238 11.66 -21.81 2.29
C LEU A 238 10.68 -20.85 1.61
N ALA A 239 9.40 -21.18 1.70
CA ALA A 239 8.30 -20.23 1.51
C ALA A 239 7.65 -19.97 2.87
N ILE A 240 7.69 -18.72 3.32
CA ILE A 240 7.26 -18.30 4.66
C ILE A 240 6.02 -17.43 4.49
N TYR A 241 4.86 -18.00 4.71
CA TYR A 241 3.59 -17.29 4.58
C TYR A 241 3.31 -16.53 5.87
N THR A 242 3.06 -15.22 5.77
CA THR A 242 2.99 -14.35 6.95
C THR A 242 1.54 -14.06 7.35
N GLY A 243 1.25 -14.21 8.64
CA GLY A 243 -0.05 -13.93 9.24
C GLY A 243 -1.21 -14.76 8.65
N GLU A 244 -2.42 -14.26 8.89
CA GLU A 244 -3.67 -14.91 8.47
C GLU A 244 -3.84 -14.92 6.94
N SER A 245 -3.45 -13.83 6.27
CA SER A 245 -3.48 -13.71 4.80
C SER A 245 -2.58 -14.75 4.14
N GLY A 246 -1.33 -14.86 4.60
CA GLY A 246 -0.40 -15.88 4.14
C GLY A 246 -0.89 -17.30 4.42
N ARG A 247 -1.42 -17.57 5.61
CA ARG A 247 -2.00 -18.88 5.95
C ARG A 247 -3.13 -19.29 4.99
N LYS A 248 -4.05 -18.37 4.70
CA LYS A 248 -5.15 -18.61 3.73
C LYS A 248 -4.62 -18.88 2.33
N ALA A 249 -3.62 -18.12 1.87
CA ALA A 249 -2.97 -18.35 0.59
C ALA A 249 -2.34 -19.76 0.52
N LEU A 250 -1.62 -20.17 1.56
CA LEU A 250 -1.02 -21.50 1.68
C LEU A 250 -2.07 -22.62 1.65
N GLU A 251 -3.14 -22.50 2.42
CA GLU A 251 -4.22 -23.48 2.47
C GLU A 251 -4.94 -23.60 1.12
N ASN A 252 -5.20 -22.47 0.45
CA ASN A 252 -5.79 -22.48 -0.90
C ASN A 252 -4.90 -23.21 -1.90
N ILE A 253 -3.58 -23.03 -1.82
CA ILE A 253 -2.62 -23.76 -2.66
C ILE A 253 -2.69 -25.27 -2.38
N TYR A 254 -2.70 -25.69 -1.11
CA TYR A 254 -2.77 -27.12 -0.76
C TYR A 254 -4.10 -27.79 -1.09
N LEU A 255 -5.20 -27.05 -0.99
CA LEU A 255 -6.53 -27.53 -1.33
C LEU A 255 -6.83 -27.49 -2.84
N ASP A 256 -5.89 -27.01 -3.67
CA ASP A 256 -6.10 -26.75 -5.10
C ASP A 256 -7.29 -25.81 -5.35
N ASN A 257 -7.52 -24.90 -4.41
CA ASN A 257 -8.56 -23.86 -4.44
C ASN A 257 -7.99 -22.53 -4.96
N ILE A 258 -7.13 -22.57 -5.97
CA ILE A 258 -6.49 -21.40 -6.56
C ILE A 258 -7.30 -20.85 -7.74
N THR A 259 -7.36 -19.52 -7.86
CA THR A 259 -7.94 -18.82 -9.02
C THR A 259 -6.86 -18.60 -10.09
N GLU A 260 -7.21 -18.14 -11.29
CA GLU A 260 -6.20 -17.73 -12.29
C GLU A 260 -5.30 -16.58 -11.79
N ASP A 261 -5.78 -15.83 -10.80
CA ASP A 261 -5.15 -14.62 -10.27
C ASP A 261 -4.49 -14.85 -8.91
N TYR A 262 -4.43 -16.10 -8.43
CA TYR A 262 -3.95 -16.44 -7.08
C TYR A 262 -2.57 -15.87 -6.76
N TYR A 263 -1.72 -15.71 -7.78
CA TYR A 263 -0.37 -15.16 -7.63
C TYR A 263 -0.37 -13.71 -7.11
N PHE A 264 -1.40 -12.93 -7.43
CA PHE A 264 -1.55 -11.57 -6.92
C PHE A 264 -2.03 -11.50 -5.47
N ASP A 265 -2.50 -12.63 -4.92
CA ASP A 265 -3.03 -12.72 -3.56
C ASP A 265 -2.03 -13.38 -2.59
N ILE A 266 -0.81 -13.71 -3.06
CA ILE A 266 0.22 -14.36 -2.24
C ILE A 266 0.85 -13.34 -1.29
N GLN A 267 0.79 -13.63 0.00
CA GLN A 267 1.54 -12.95 1.05
C GLN A 267 2.59 -13.89 1.65
N SER A 268 3.85 -13.74 1.22
CA SER A 268 4.94 -14.60 1.67
C SER A 268 6.33 -13.97 1.54
N LEU A 269 7.27 -14.48 2.32
CA LEU A 269 8.69 -14.22 2.22
C LEU A 269 9.41 -15.50 1.82
N ASN A 270 10.30 -15.42 0.84
CA ASN A 270 10.98 -16.60 0.31
C ASN A 270 12.50 -16.44 0.40
N VAL A 271 13.17 -17.51 0.80
CA VAL A 271 14.60 -17.72 0.59
C VAL A 271 14.76 -18.90 -0.35
N SER A 272 15.34 -18.67 -1.53
CA SER A 272 15.44 -19.67 -2.59
C SER A 272 16.89 -19.90 -3.02
N TYR A 273 17.24 -21.15 -3.28
CA TYR A 273 18.53 -21.53 -3.85
C TYR A 273 18.40 -21.74 -5.35
N VAL A 274 18.88 -20.77 -6.11
CA VAL A 274 18.65 -20.64 -7.56
C VAL A 274 19.94 -20.78 -8.37
N ASN A 275 19.79 -20.93 -9.68
CA ASN A 275 20.88 -20.82 -10.63
C ASN A 275 21.23 -19.34 -10.87
N ARG A 276 22.41 -19.10 -11.42
CA ARG A 276 22.91 -17.74 -11.67
C ARG A 276 22.01 -16.95 -12.64
N ASP A 277 21.45 -17.63 -13.63
CA ASP A 277 20.60 -17.08 -14.69
C ASP A 277 19.17 -16.80 -14.24
N GLU A 278 18.80 -17.22 -13.02
CA GLU A 278 17.50 -16.93 -12.39
C GLU A 278 17.56 -15.66 -11.51
N LEU A 279 18.74 -15.08 -11.29
CA LEU A 279 18.91 -13.84 -10.53
C LEU A 279 18.67 -12.60 -11.39
N SER A 280 18.05 -11.58 -10.80
CA SER A 280 18.06 -10.24 -11.39
C SER A 280 19.44 -9.58 -11.23
N ASN A 281 19.62 -8.42 -11.87
CA ASN A 281 20.86 -7.64 -11.70
C ASN A 281 20.99 -7.12 -10.27
N GLU A 282 19.86 -6.72 -9.68
CA GLU A 282 19.73 -6.23 -8.31
C GLU A 282 20.15 -7.33 -7.32
N ASP A 283 19.64 -8.57 -7.49
CA ASP A 283 20.04 -9.71 -6.65
C ASP A 283 21.54 -9.98 -6.73
N TYR A 284 22.07 -9.98 -7.96
CA TYR A 284 23.48 -10.24 -8.18
C TYR A 284 24.36 -9.18 -7.54
N ASN A 285 23.97 -7.90 -7.67
CA ASN A 285 24.69 -6.77 -7.09
C ASN A 285 24.62 -6.79 -5.56
N LEU A 286 23.48 -7.16 -4.98
CA LEU A 286 23.32 -7.36 -3.54
C LEU A 286 24.28 -8.43 -3.01
N ILE A 287 24.32 -9.62 -3.63
CA ILE A 287 25.27 -10.68 -3.25
C ILE A 287 26.72 -10.18 -3.34
N LYS A 288 27.03 -9.40 -4.38
CA LYS A 288 28.39 -8.88 -4.60
C LYS A 288 28.78 -7.80 -3.60
N SER A 289 27.84 -6.96 -3.16
CA SER A 289 28.10 -5.91 -2.17
C SER A 289 28.47 -6.51 -0.80
N GLN A 290 27.97 -7.71 -0.49
CA GLN A 290 28.38 -8.50 0.69
C GLN A 290 29.71 -9.25 0.51
N GLY A 291 30.39 -9.08 -0.63
CA GLY A 291 31.65 -9.79 -0.92
C GLY A 291 31.47 -11.28 -1.24
N LEU A 292 30.24 -11.74 -1.44
CA LEU A 292 29.91 -13.15 -1.62
C LEU A 292 29.99 -13.59 -3.10
N SER A 293 30.20 -14.89 -3.30
CA SER A 293 30.15 -15.49 -4.62
C SER A 293 29.87 -16.98 -4.57
N TYR A 294 28.89 -17.41 -5.36
CA TYR A 294 28.49 -18.81 -5.44
C TYR A 294 28.94 -19.44 -6.77
N ARG A 295 29.04 -20.77 -6.78
CA ARG A 295 29.35 -21.58 -7.97
C ARG A 295 28.49 -22.84 -7.98
N GLY A 296 28.14 -23.33 -9.16
CA GLY A 296 27.29 -24.52 -9.32
C GLY A 296 25.81 -24.17 -9.50
N LYS A 297 25.01 -25.20 -9.79
CA LYS A 297 23.55 -25.08 -9.97
C LYS A 297 22.85 -24.99 -8.63
N LYS A 298 21.73 -24.26 -8.58
CA LYS A 298 20.88 -24.08 -7.39
C LYS A 298 21.71 -23.73 -6.14
N ASN A 299 22.67 -22.82 -6.34
CA ASN A 299 23.64 -22.46 -5.31
C ASN A 299 23.63 -20.97 -4.95
N TRP A 300 23.03 -20.12 -5.77
CA TRP A 300 22.88 -18.71 -5.48
C TRP A 300 21.69 -18.52 -4.57
N ILE A 301 21.78 -17.59 -3.62
CA ILE A 301 20.70 -17.29 -2.68
C ILE A 301 19.92 -16.10 -3.21
N GLN A 302 18.60 -16.24 -3.29
CA GLN A 302 17.67 -15.18 -3.65
C GLN A 302 16.68 -15.00 -2.53
N PHE A 303 16.46 -13.76 -2.13
CA PHE A 303 15.40 -13.37 -1.20
C PHE A 303 14.29 -12.66 -1.97
N ARG A 304 13.04 -12.99 -1.68
CA ARG A 304 11.88 -12.36 -2.31
C ARG A 304 10.78 -12.10 -1.30
N SER A 305 10.23 -10.89 -1.35
CA SER A 305 8.98 -10.53 -0.71
C SER A 305 7.85 -10.61 -1.73
N TYR A 306 6.72 -11.19 -1.32
CA TYR A 306 5.45 -11.20 -2.01
C TYR A 306 4.41 -10.52 -1.12
N ILE A 307 3.91 -9.38 -1.61
CA ILE A 307 2.82 -8.63 -0.98
C ILE A 307 1.66 -8.63 -1.97
N PRO A 308 0.41 -8.90 -1.53
CA PRO A 308 -0.74 -8.90 -2.42
C PRO A 308 -0.85 -7.61 -3.26
N GLY A 309 -1.09 -7.77 -4.56
CA GLY A 309 -1.16 -6.67 -5.53
C GLY A 309 0.16 -5.97 -5.84
N LYS A 310 1.29 -6.34 -5.22
CA LYS A 310 2.61 -5.76 -5.51
C LYS A 310 3.47 -6.73 -6.33
N PHE A 311 4.38 -6.18 -7.13
CA PHE A 311 5.36 -6.98 -7.86
C PHE A 311 6.32 -7.66 -6.87
N PRO A 312 6.77 -8.91 -7.12
CA PRO A 312 7.77 -9.56 -6.26
C PRO A 312 9.06 -8.75 -6.20
N TRP A 313 9.54 -8.47 -4.99
CA TRP A 313 10.67 -7.56 -4.79
C TRP A 313 11.69 -8.09 -3.79
N ILE A 314 12.82 -7.39 -3.65
CA ILE A 314 13.77 -7.63 -2.57
C ILE A 314 13.09 -7.23 -1.25
N PRO A 315 13.20 -8.03 -0.18
CA PRO A 315 12.58 -7.69 1.10
C PRO A 315 13.19 -6.46 1.76
N ASP A 316 12.38 -5.72 2.51
CA ASP A 316 12.80 -4.58 3.32
C ASP A 316 13.45 -5.00 4.66
N GLY A 317 13.83 -4.02 5.49
CA GLY A 317 14.45 -4.26 6.81
C GLY A 317 13.62 -5.15 7.72
N PHE A 318 12.33 -4.87 7.85
CA PHE A 318 11.43 -5.65 8.69
C PHE A 318 11.26 -7.09 8.17
N GLU A 319 11.02 -7.24 6.88
CA GLU A 319 10.88 -8.54 6.23
C GLU A 319 12.17 -9.37 6.35
N THR A 320 13.34 -8.74 6.37
CA THR A 320 14.61 -9.46 6.59
C THR A 320 14.76 -10.02 8.00
N GLU A 321 14.22 -9.34 9.02
CA GLU A 321 14.19 -9.88 10.40
C GLU A 321 13.27 -11.10 10.50
N LEU A 322 12.09 -11.05 9.86
CA LEU A 322 11.18 -12.20 9.79
C LEU A 322 11.82 -13.38 9.06
N LEU A 323 12.51 -13.15 7.93
CA LEU A 323 13.27 -14.17 7.21
C LEU A 323 14.37 -14.78 8.08
N LEU A 324 15.15 -13.95 8.77
CA LEU A 324 16.23 -14.38 9.64
C LEU A 324 15.70 -15.27 10.77
N TYR A 325 14.63 -14.84 11.43
CA TYR A 325 13.98 -15.59 12.49
C TYR A 325 13.45 -16.94 11.99
N ALA A 326 12.70 -16.93 10.89
CA ALA A 326 12.15 -18.16 10.29
C ALA A 326 13.24 -19.17 9.90
N MET A 327 14.35 -18.72 9.32
CA MET A 327 15.47 -19.60 8.97
C MET A 327 16.14 -20.19 10.22
N LYS A 328 16.35 -19.41 11.28
CA LYS A 328 16.94 -19.89 12.54
C LYS A 328 16.05 -20.93 13.23
N GLU A 329 14.75 -20.69 13.31
CA GLU A 329 13.80 -21.67 13.86
C GLU A 329 13.77 -22.95 13.03
N THR A 330 13.80 -22.82 11.69
CA THR A 330 13.87 -23.98 10.80
C THR A 330 15.15 -24.79 11.06
N ILE A 331 16.30 -24.14 11.22
CA ILE A 331 17.57 -24.80 11.56
C ILE A 331 17.45 -25.61 12.86
N GLU A 332 16.84 -25.05 13.91
CA GLU A 332 16.59 -25.77 15.18
C GLU A 332 15.77 -27.04 14.95
N VAL A 333 14.64 -26.93 14.25
CA VAL A 333 13.75 -28.06 13.92
C VAL A 333 14.47 -29.14 13.12
N ILE A 334 15.30 -28.76 12.14
CA ILE A 334 16.08 -29.70 11.33
C ILE A 334 17.16 -30.40 12.18
N ASN A 335 17.77 -29.71 13.13
CA ASN A 335 18.73 -30.31 14.05
C ASN A 335 18.05 -31.33 14.98
N GLU A 336 16.82 -31.07 15.44
CA GLU A 336 16.01 -32.07 16.15
C GLU A 336 15.70 -33.27 15.26
N CYS A 337 15.35 -33.05 13.99
CA CYS A 337 15.13 -34.12 13.03
C CYS A 337 16.37 -35.00 12.80
N LYS A 338 17.55 -34.38 12.72
CA LYS A 338 18.83 -35.10 12.65
C LYS A 338 19.11 -35.96 13.88
N ASN A 339 18.59 -35.55 15.04
CA ASN A 339 18.69 -36.31 16.29
C ASN A 339 17.59 -37.37 16.45
N GLY A 340 16.78 -37.60 15.42
CA GLY A 340 15.81 -38.70 15.35
C GLY A 340 14.37 -38.31 15.67
N TRP A 341 14.09 -37.03 15.92
CA TRP A 341 12.72 -36.53 15.96
C TRP A 341 12.15 -36.43 14.52
N THR A 342 10.83 -36.39 14.39
CA THR A 342 10.17 -36.23 13.09
C THR A 342 9.01 -35.28 13.25
N VAL A 343 8.94 -34.26 12.36
CA VAL A 343 7.79 -33.37 12.28
C VAL A 343 6.53 -34.19 12.04
N PRO A 344 5.44 -33.98 12.80
CA PRO A 344 4.20 -34.72 12.62
C PRO A 344 3.62 -34.49 11.22
N ASP A 345 2.93 -35.49 10.70
CA ASP A 345 2.07 -35.37 9.51
C ASP A 345 0.68 -34.97 10.00
N LEU A 346 0.27 -33.73 9.70
CA LEU A 346 -0.95 -33.11 10.22
C LEU A 346 -1.94 -32.87 9.07
N PRO A 347 -3.26 -32.99 9.33
CA PRO A 347 -4.26 -32.59 8.34
C PRO A 347 -4.18 -31.09 8.07
N ILE A 348 -4.65 -30.67 6.88
CA ILE A 348 -4.75 -29.25 6.53
C ILE A 348 -5.58 -28.51 7.59
N GLY A 349 -5.08 -27.36 8.04
CA GLY A 349 -5.65 -26.57 9.13
C GLY A 349 -5.03 -26.85 10.51
N ASP A 350 -4.33 -27.98 10.68
CA ASP A 350 -3.56 -28.29 11.88
C ASP A 350 -2.06 -28.05 11.63
N TYR A 351 -1.40 -27.35 12.56
CA TYR A 351 -0.01 -26.94 12.41
C TYR A 351 0.83 -27.26 13.64
N TYR A 352 2.09 -27.63 13.40
CA TYR A 352 3.09 -27.73 14.45
C TYR A 352 3.62 -26.34 14.76
N PHE A 353 3.29 -25.85 15.96
CA PHE A 353 3.55 -24.48 16.40
C PHE A 353 4.65 -24.45 17.46
N ARG A 354 5.59 -23.51 17.29
CA ARG A 354 6.69 -23.21 18.22
C ARG A 354 6.67 -21.73 18.59
N GLN A 355 6.85 -21.43 19.87
CA GLN A 355 6.90 -20.07 20.40
C GLN A 355 7.97 -19.98 21.48
N LYS A 356 8.80 -18.94 21.44
CA LYS A 356 9.78 -18.64 22.50
C LYS A 356 9.16 -17.66 23.49
N ILE A 357 8.89 -18.11 24.71
CA ILE A 357 8.24 -17.31 25.77
C ILE A 357 9.22 -17.02 26.91
N ILE A 358 9.07 -15.87 27.57
CA ILE A 358 9.86 -15.54 28.77
C ILE A 358 9.09 -15.92 30.02
N VAL A 359 9.53 -16.98 30.71
CA VAL A 359 8.98 -17.44 31.98
C VAL A 359 9.99 -17.14 33.08
N LYS A 360 9.62 -16.26 34.03
CA LYS A 360 10.49 -15.87 35.17
C LYS A 360 11.87 -15.36 34.75
N GLY A 361 11.95 -14.64 33.63
CA GLY A 361 13.20 -14.08 33.09
C GLY A 361 14.10 -15.10 32.38
N GLN A 362 13.61 -16.32 32.12
CA GLN A 362 14.28 -17.31 31.29
C GLN A 362 13.46 -17.55 30.02
N MET A 363 14.13 -17.67 28.88
CA MET A 363 13.48 -18.07 27.63
C MET A 363 13.16 -19.57 27.70
N GLU A 364 11.90 -19.92 27.54
CA GLU A 364 11.39 -21.28 27.43
C GLU A 364 10.77 -21.47 26.03
N LEU A 365 10.95 -22.65 25.44
CA LEU A 365 10.31 -23.04 24.19
C LEU A 365 8.97 -23.70 24.49
N ASN A 366 7.90 -23.14 23.95
CA ASN A 366 6.56 -23.69 24.00
C ASN A 366 6.22 -24.33 22.64
N GLU A 367 5.79 -25.59 22.67
CA GLU A 367 5.50 -26.37 21.45
C GLU A 367 4.14 -27.05 21.57
N GLN A 368 3.30 -26.89 20.55
CA GLN A 368 1.95 -27.45 20.53
C GLN A 368 1.46 -27.67 19.10
N ILE A 369 0.37 -28.41 18.97
CA ILE A 369 -0.41 -28.44 17.72
C ILE A 369 -1.53 -27.42 17.87
N ILE A 370 -1.62 -26.49 16.92
CA ILE A 370 -2.72 -25.52 16.84
C ILE A 370 -3.61 -25.87 15.65
N SER A 371 -4.91 -25.59 15.76
CA SER A 371 -5.90 -25.88 14.74
C SER A 371 -6.64 -24.62 14.32
N PHE A 372 -6.53 -24.27 13.04
CA PHE A 372 -7.39 -23.31 12.36
C PHE A 372 -8.50 -24.11 11.67
N ASN A 373 -9.37 -24.72 12.49
CA ASN A 373 -10.58 -25.31 11.93
C ASN A 373 -11.38 -24.18 11.30
N SER A 374 -11.46 -24.18 9.97
CA SER A 374 -12.34 -23.30 9.21
C SER A 374 -13.77 -23.60 9.65
N VAL A 375 -14.25 -22.91 10.68
CA VAL A 375 -15.65 -22.51 10.65
C VAL A 375 -15.72 -21.69 9.39
N GLU A 376 -16.39 -22.22 8.37
CA GLU A 376 -16.83 -21.42 7.24
C GLU A 376 -17.68 -20.30 7.85
N ASP A 377 -17.03 -19.23 8.33
CA ASP A 377 -17.71 -17.97 8.55
C ASP A 377 -18.37 -17.70 7.20
N GLU A 378 -19.70 -17.58 7.21
CA GLU A 378 -20.47 -17.30 6.00
C GLU A 378 -19.84 -16.05 5.39
N GLY A 379 -19.01 -16.26 4.37
CA GLY A 379 -17.93 -15.37 3.96
C GLY A 379 -18.47 -14.06 3.44
N PHE A 380 -18.83 -13.18 4.35
CA PHE A 380 -19.38 -11.86 4.08
C PHE A 380 -18.68 -10.89 4.99
N TYR A 381 -18.16 -9.84 4.38
CA TYR A 381 -17.52 -8.77 5.12
C TYR A 381 -18.58 -7.77 5.63
N PRO A 382 -18.35 -7.13 6.80
CA PRO A 382 -19.16 -6.01 7.22
C PRO A 382 -19.01 -4.85 6.21
N VAL A 383 -19.89 -3.85 6.32
CA VAL A 383 -19.69 -2.61 5.57
C VAL A 383 -18.58 -1.82 6.26
N PHE A 384 -17.52 -1.51 5.52
CA PHE A 384 -16.38 -0.74 6.00
C PHE A 384 -16.44 0.73 5.58
N ILE A 385 -17.17 1.04 4.50
CA ILE A 385 -17.29 2.41 4.02
C ILE A 385 -18.39 3.17 4.77
N GLU A 386 -18.10 4.42 5.07
CA GLU A 386 -19.06 5.41 5.54
C GLU A 386 -19.98 5.83 4.39
N ILE A 387 -21.30 5.86 4.66
CA ILE A 387 -22.28 6.24 3.64
C ILE A 387 -23.30 7.18 4.26
N SER A 388 -23.30 8.43 3.79
CA SER A 388 -24.24 9.41 4.29
C SER A 388 -25.69 9.06 3.93
N GLU A 389 -26.64 9.40 4.80
CA GLU A 389 -28.07 9.25 4.49
C GLU A 389 -28.46 9.99 3.20
N PHE A 390 -27.75 11.08 2.88
CA PHE A 390 -27.98 11.86 1.69
C PHE A 390 -27.65 11.06 0.42
N GLU A 391 -26.51 10.39 0.37
CA GLU A 391 -26.10 9.57 -0.77
C GLU A 391 -26.99 8.33 -0.94
N VAL A 392 -27.36 7.67 0.16
CA VAL A 392 -28.35 6.58 0.11
C VAL A 392 -29.67 7.07 -0.52
N LYS A 393 -30.14 8.25 -0.11
CA LYS A 393 -31.35 8.87 -0.67
C LYS A 393 -31.17 9.29 -2.13
N GLN A 394 -29.95 9.65 -2.57
CA GLN A 394 -29.68 9.94 -3.97
C GLN A 394 -29.75 8.69 -4.83
N LEU A 395 -29.08 7.61 -4.42
CA LEU A 395 -29.11 6.33 -5.11
C LEU A 395 -30.53 5.79 -5.19
N ALA A 396 -31.30 5.83 -4.10
CA ALA A 396 -32.69 5.37 -4.07
C ALA A 396 -33.63 6.13 -5.01
N LYS A 397 -33.29 7.35 -5.46
CA LYS A 397 -34.07 8.12 -6.44
C LYS A 397 -33.82 7.67 -7.88
N LYS A 398 -32.73 6.95 -8.15
CA LYS A 398 -32.42 6.47 -9.50
C LYS A 398 -33.45 5.43 -9.93
N LYS A 399 -33.91 5.52 -11.17
CA LYS A 399 -34.83 4.53 -11.73
C LYS A 399 -34.08 3.22 -11.94
N VAL A 400 -34.72 2.11 -11.58
CA VAL A 400 -34.26 0.76 -11.93
C VAL A 400 -34.65 0.45 -13.37
N ASN A 401 -33.71 -0.05 -14.16
CA ASN A 401 -33.93 -0.49 -15.54
C ASN A 401 -33.88 -2.02 -15.63
N ASN A 402 -33.99 -2.59 -16.84
CA ASN A 402 -33.95 -4.05 -17.06
C ASN A 402 -32.54 -4.59 -17.34
N GLN A 403 -31.47 -3.80 -17.17
CA GLN A 403 -30.10 -4.24 -17.43
C GLN A 403 -29.62 -5.21 -16.36
N GLU A 404 -28.84 -6.18 -16.80
CA GLU A 404 -28.03 -7.05 -15.95
C GLU A 404 -26.58 -6.70 -16.21
N ILE A 405 -25.84 -6.33 -15.16
CA ILE A 405 -24.44 -5.92 -15.27
C ILE A 405 -23.57 -6.94 -14.54
N GLU A 406 -22.37 -7.16 -15.05
CA GLU A 406 -21.30 -7.88 -14.38
C GLU A 406 -20.36 -6.84 -13.74
N PHE A 407 -20.01 -7.04 -12.47
CA PHE A 407 -19.05 -6.21 -11.72
C PHE A 407 -17.94 -7.12 -11.19
N ASP A 408 -16.70 -6.71 -11.37
CA ASP A 408 -15.54 -7.44 -10.87
C ASP A 408 -14.39 -6.47 -10.58
N ALA A 409 -13.50 -6.90 -9.69
CA ALA A 409 -12.25 -6.22 -9.38
C ALA A 409 -11.10 -7.23 -9.53
N PHE A 410 -10.16 -6.96 -10.43
CA PHE A 410 -9.06 -7.89 -10.71
C PHE A 410 -7.78 -7.15 -11.09
N TYR A 411 -6.63 -7.75 -10.79
CA TYR A 411 -5.35 -7.17 -11.15
C TYR A 411 -5.05 -7.29 -12.64
N LEU A 412 -4.43 -6.25 -13.19
CA LEU A 412 -3.79 -6.33 -14.50
C LEU A 412 -2.39 -6.94 -14.38
N PRO A 413 -1.97 -7.82 -15.30
CA PRO A 413 -0.69 -8.53 -15.21
C PRO A 413 0.53 -7.65 -15.50
N GLN A 414 0.31 -6.40 -15.93
CA GLN A 414 1.36 -5.44 -16.24
C GLN A 414 1.65 -4.60 -15.00
N ALA A 415 2.80 -4.85 -14.38
CA ALA A 415 3.23 -4.07 -13.24
C ALA A 415 3.59 -2.63 -13.67
N ILE A 416 3.16 -1.67 -12.86
CA ILE A 416 3.46 -0.25 -13.00
C ILE A 416 4.39 0.12 -11.85
N GLN A 417 5.43 0.88 -12.18
CA GLN A 417 6.32 1.50 -11.21
C GLN A 417 6.01 3.00 -11.23
N ALA A 418 5.58 3.54 -10.09
CA ALA A 418 5.27 4.97 -9.96
C ALA A 418 6.58 5.77 -10.08
N GLU A 419 7.56 5.43 -9.23
CA GLU A 419 8.86 6.10 -9.25
C GLU A 419 10.06 5.16 -9.37
N ALA A 420 11.18 5.72 -9.81
CA ALA A 420 12.41 4.97 -10.01
C ALA A 420 13.00 4.50 -8.67
N GLY A 421 13.00 3.18 -8.46
CA GLY A 421 13.56 2.55 -7.26
C GLY A 421 12.51 2.01 -6.30
N GLU A 422 11.26 2.43 -6.46
CA GLU A 422 10.14 1.90 -5.69
C GLU A 422 9.69 0.53 -6.16
N ARG A 423 8.98 -0.17 -5.28
CA ARG A 423 8.37 -1.47 -5.58
C ARG A 423 7.21 -1.29 -6.57
N PRO A 424 7.26 -1.89 -7.78
CA PRO A 424 6.16 -1.84 -8.71
C PRO A 424 4.92 -2.54 -8.15
N TYR A 425 3.75 -2.19 -8.66
CA TYR A 425 2.47 -2.78 -8.29
C TYR A 425 1.67 -3.22 -9.51
N TYR A 426 0.77 -4.17 -9.32
CA TYR A 426 -0.20 -4.56 -10.32
C TYR A 426 -1.45 -3.69 -10.15
N PRO A 427 -1.86 -2.90 -11.15
CA PRO A 427 -3.04 -2.05 -11.03
C PRO A 427 -4.30 -2.87 -10.82
N LEU A 428 -5.15 -2.45 -9.89
CA LEU A 428 -6.47 -3.03 -9.68
C LEU A 428 -7.44 -2.43 -10.70
N MET A 429 -7.99 -3.26 -11.58
CA MET A 429 -9.03 -2.87 -12.53
C MET A 429 -10.41 -3.10 -11.92
N ILE A 430 -11.16 -2.02 -11.75
CA ILE A 430 -12.60 -2.05 -11.47
C ILE A 430 -13.31 -2.06 -12.80
N LEU A 431 -14.19 -3.04 -13.01
CA LEU A 431 -14.85 -3.21 -14.30
C LEU A 431 -16.32 -3.52 -14.13
N THR A 432 -17.14 -2.75 -14.83
CA THR A 432 -18.57 -3.00 -14.99
C THR A 432 -18.94 -3.15 -16.44
N ILE A 433 -19.50 -4.29 -16.83
CA ILE A 433 -19.90 -4.59 -18.20
C ILE A 433 -21.38 -4.97 -18.26
N ASP A 434 -22.10 -4.49 -19.28
CA ASP A 434 -23.44 -4.98 -19.59
C ASP A 434 -23.36 -6.46 -20.05
N ARG A 435 -24.02 -7.36 -19.32
CA ARG A 435 -23.89 -8.82 -19.52
C ARG A 435 -24.32 -9.29 -20.91
N HIS A 436 -25.19 -8.55 -21.60
CA HIS A 436 -25.79 -8.98 -22.86
C HIS A 436 -25.18 -8.30 -24.08
N SER A 437 -24.88 -7.02 -23.97
CA SER A 437 -24.27 -6.24 -25.06
C SER A 437 -22.74 -6.26 -25.02
N GLU A 438 -22.14 -6.72 -23.93
CA GLU A 438 -20.69 -6.73 -23.68
C GLU A 438 -20.05 -5.33 -23.73
N LEU A 439 -20.88 -4.28 -23.62
CA LEU A 439 -20.41 -2.90 -23.55
C LEU A 439 -19.88 -2.61 -22.15
N VAL A 440 -18.67 -2.06 -22.10
CA VAL A 440 -18.09 -1.49 -20.87
C VAL A 440 -18.93 -0.29 -20.46
N ILE A 441 -19.43 -0.34 -19.22
CA ILE A 441 -20.25 0.72 -18.62
C ILE A 441 -19.37 1.61 -17.76
N HIS A 442 -18.44 1.02 -17.01
CA HIS A 442 -17.51 1.71 -16.14
C HIS A 442 -16.22 0.91 -16.08
N GLU A 443 -15.10 1.62 -16.12
CA GLU A 443 -13.77 1.09 -15.91
C GLU A 443 -12.94 2.11 -15.13
N GLU A 444 -12.13 1.62 -14.21
CA GLU A 444 -11.23 2.42 -13.40
C GLU A 444 -9.99 1.60 -13.05
N LEU A 445 -8.84 2.27 -12.95
CA LEU A 445 -7.58 1.69 -12.51
C LEU A 445 -7.19 2.34 -11.20
N ILE A 446 -6.96 1.52 -10.18
CA ILE A 446 -6.64 1.97 -8.83
C ILE A 446 -5.29 1.37 -8.41
N PRO A 447 -4.36 2.15 -7.83
CA PRO A 447 -3.04 1.66 -7.39
C PRO A 447 -3.08 0.96 -6.01
N LEU A 448 -4.23 0.40 -5.64
CA LEU A 448 -4.49 -0.13 -4.30
C LEU A 448 -4.70 -1.65 -4.29
N GLN A 449 -4.64 -2.23 -3.08
CA GLN A 449 -4.89 -3.65 -2.90
C GLN A 449 -6.38 -3.99 -3.06
N LYS A 450 -6.65 -5.21 -3.52
CA LYS A 450 -8.00 -5.76 -3.68
C LYS A 450 -8.53 -6.25 -2.33
N ILE A 451 -8.79 -5.30 -1.43
CA ILE A 451 -9.35 -5.55 -0.10
C ILE A 451 -10.84 -5.15 -0.03
N PRO A 452 -11.61 -5.69 0.93
CA PRO A 452 -13.05 -5.42 1.01
C PRO A 452 -13.43 -3.93 1.06
N PRO A 453 -12.78 -3.04 1.84
CA PRO A 453 -13.10 -1.61 1.84
C PRO A 453 -12.98 -0.97 0.45
N ILE A 454 -11.88 -1.23 -0.25
CA ILE A 454 -11.62 -0.69 -1.60
C ILE A 454 -12.66 -1.18 -2.61
N VAL A 455 -12.97 -2.47 -2.60
CA VAL A 455 -13.98 -3.02 -3.52
C VAL A 455 -15.39 -2.52 -3.19
N GLN A 456 -15.71 -2.31 -1.91
CA GLN A 456 -16.97 -1.71 -1.48
C GLN A 456 -17.09 -0.25 -1.95
N ALA A 457 -16.04 0.55 -1.77
CA ALA A 457 -15.99 1.94 -2.24
C ALA A 457 -16.16 2.02 -3.76
N ALA A 458 -15.35 1.25 -4.52
CA ALA A 458 -15.43 1.20 -5.97
C ALA A 458 -16.82 0.75 -6.48
N PHE A 459 -17.44 -0.23 -5.80
CA PHE A 459 -18.80 -0.66 -6.11
C PHE A 459 -19.81 0.48 -5.87
N PHE A 460 -19.68 1.20 -4.76
CA PHE A 460 -20.55 2.32 -4.42
C PHE A 460 -20.41 3.48 -5.43
N GLU A 461 -19.18 3.86 -5.77
CA GLU A 461 -18.90 4.88 -6.79
C GLU A 461 -19.44 4.49 -8.16
N THR A 462 -19.27 3.22 -8.56
CA THR A 462 -19.89 2.68 -9.78
C THR A 462 -21.40 2.93 -9.77
N LEU A 463 -22.10 2.59 -8.69
CA LEU A 463 -23.54 2.83 -8.58
C LEU A 463 -23.90 4.32 -8.63
N LYS A 464 -23.07 5.20 -8.07
CA LYS A 464 -23.24 6.67 -8.14
C LYS A 464 -23.00 7.22 -9.55
N ALA A 465 -22.09 6.65 -10.32
CA ALA A 465 -21.84 7.05 -11.70
C ALA A 465 -22.96 6.63 -12.67
N LEU A 466 -23.64 5.50 -12.39
CA LEU A 466 -24.69 5.00 -13.28
C LEU A 466 -25.90 5.95 -13.39
N PRO A 467 -26.41 6.29 -14.59
CA PRO A 467 -27.59 7.15 -14.73
C PRO A 467 -28.88 6.50 -14.22
N THR A 468 -28.93 5.17 -14.22
CA THR A 468 -30.04 4.34 -13.74
C THR A 468 -29.47 3.09 -13.06
N LEU A 469 -30.17 2.55 -12.07
CA LEU A 469 -29.74 1.32 -11.41
C LEU A 469 -30.07 0.10 -12.27
N PRO A 470 -29.18 -0.92 -12.29
CA PRO A 470 -29.46 -2.17 -12.97
C PRO A 470 -30.54 -2.95 -12.21
N ARG A 471 -31.22 -3.86 -12.90
CA ARG A 471 -32.08 -4.84 -12.24
C ARG A 471 -31.26 -5.77 -11.35
N LYS A 472 -30.07 -6.12 -11.80
CA LYS A 472 -29.22 -7.14 -11.18
C LYS A 472 -27.76 -6.86 -11.45
N VAL A 473 -26.94 -6.98 -10.42
CA VAL A 473 -25.48 -7.04 -10.51
C VAL A 473 -25.04 -8.49 -10.32
N ILE A 474 -24.21 -8.99 -11.21
CA ILE A 474 -23.64 -10.32 -11.16
C ILE A 474 -22.16 -10.19 -10.83
N VAL A 475 -21.70 -10.98 -9.86
CA VAL A 475 -20.32 -10.92 -9.35
C VAL A 475 -19.76 -12.33 -9.13
N SER A 476 -18.45 -12.43 -9.05
CA SER A 476 -17.76 -13.66 -8.63
C SER A 476 -18.01 -13.96 -7.14
N LYS A 477 -17.68 -15.17 -6.67
CA LYS A 477 -17.83 -15.56 -5.25
C LYS A 477 -17.04 -14.65 -4.31
N GLU A 478 -15.80 -14.33 -4.68
CA GLU A 478 -14.93 -13.43 -3.91
C GLU A 478 -15.55 -12.03 -3.82
N ILE A 479 -15.91 -11.42 -4.94
CA ILE A 479 -16.51 -10.09 -4.93
C ILE A 479 -17.87 -10.07 -4.22
N TYR A 480 -18.65 -11.16 -4.33
CA TYR A 480 -19.88 -11.31 -3.56
C TYR A 480 -19.63 -11.23 -2.05
N SER A 481 -18.57 -11.90 -1.56
CA SER A 481 -18.19 -11.83 -0.14
C SER A 481 -17.90 -10.39 0.31
N TYR A 482 -17.30 -9.58 -0.56
CA TYR A 482 -16.92 -8.21 -0.24
C TYR A 482 -18.12 -7.26 -0.21
N ILE A 483 -19.08 -7.40 -1.13
CA ILE A 483 -20.12 -6.38 -1.34
C ILE A 483 -21.54 -6.79 -0.92
N ALA A 484 -21.81 -8.06 -0.58
CA ALA A 484 -23.18 -8.52 -0.34
C ALA A 484 -23.87 -7.76 0.82
N THR A 485 -23.16 -7.51 1.91
CA THR A 485 -23.69 -6.75 3.07
C THR A 485 -24.02 -5.32 2.68
N LEU A 486 -23.11 -4.65 1.97
CA LEU A 486 -23.29 -3.30 1.44
C LEU A 486 -24.49 -3.21 0.49
N ALA A 487 -24.55 -4.11 -0.49
CA ALA A 487 -25.62 -4.15 -1.47
C ALA A 487 -27.00 -4.34 -0.82
N LYS A 488 -27.07 -5.21 0.20
CA LYS A 488 -28.29 -5.40 0.99
C LYS A 488 -28.71 -4.10 1.69
N ASN A 489 -27.78 -3.37 2.31
CA ASN A 489 -28.06 -2.09 2.96
C ASN A 489 -28.56 -1.02 1.97
N LEU A 490 -28.04 -1.05 0.74
CA LEU A 490 -28.44 -0.15 -0.34
C LEU A 490 -29.68 -0.59 -1.14
N ASN A 491 -30.28 -1.75 -0.79
CA ASN A 491 -31.36 -2.39 -1.55
C ASN A 491 -31.01 -2.65 -3.03
N ILE A 492 -29.76 -2.99 -3.32
CA ILE A 492 -29.28 -3.37 -4.65
C ILE A 492 -29.28 -4.89 -4.78
N GLN A 493 -29.83 -5.41 -5.88
CA GLN A 493 -29.86 -6.85 -6.13
C GLN A 493 -28.51 -7.32 -6.70
N VAL A 494 -27.65 -7.89 -5.85
CA VAL A 494 -26.41 -8.57 -6.24
C VAL A 494 -26.60 -10.08 -6.17
N VAL A 495 -26.00 -10.83 -7.10
CA VAL A 495 -26.02 -12.30 -7.11
C VAL A 495 -24.65 -12.85 -7.51
N GLU A 496 -24.17 -13.81 -6.73
CA GLU A 496 -23.06 -14.69 -7.11
C GLU A 496 -23.48 -15.59 -8.28
N ASP A 497 -22.81 -15.45 -9.43
CA ASP A 497 -22.98 -16.32 -10.61
C ASP A 497 -21.72 -16.23 -11.48
N LYS A 498 -21.57 -17.15 -12.42
CA LYS A 498 -20.43 -17.13 -13.36
C LYS A 498 -20.50 -15.89 -14.25
N LEU A 499 -19.42 -15.12 -14.25
CA LEU A 499 -19.17 -14.01 -15.16
C LEU A 499 -18.95 -14.53 -16.59
N LYS A 500 -19.53 -13.85 -17.58
CA LYS A 500 -19.49 -14.25 -19.00
C LYS A 500 -18.84 -13.19 -19.88
N ALA A 501 -19.15 -11.93 -19.65
CA ALA A 501 -18.63 -10.82 -20.44
C ALA A 501 -17.21 -10.45 -19.97
N ILE A 502 -16.98 -10.42 -18.66
CA ILE A 502 -15.67 -10.05 -18.08
C ILE A 502 -14.54 -11.00 -18.52
N PRO A 503 -14.66 -12.34 -18.49
CA PRO A 503 -13.61 -13.23 -18.99
C PRO A 503 -13.27 -13.02 -20.48
N THR A 504 -14.27 -12.65 -21.28
CA THR A 504 -14.09 -12.33 -22.70
C THR A 504 -13.28 -11.05 -22.86
N PHE A 505 -13.62 -10.00 -22.09
CA PHE A 505 -12.85 -8.76 -22.04
C PHE A 505 -11.39 -9.00 -21.60
N ARG A 506 -11.18 -9.77 -20.53
CA ARG A 506 -9.84 -10.14 -20.05
C ARG A 506 -9.02 -10.89 -21.11
N SER A 507 -9.67 -11.76 -21.90
CA SER A 507 -9.01 -12.45 -23.01
C SER A 507 -8.56 -11.49 -24.11
N TYR A 508 -9.32 -10.42 -24.39
CA TYR A 508 -8.89 -9.37 -25.33
C TYR A 508 -7.69 -8.58 -24.83
N LEU A 509 -7.64 -8.25 -23.53
CA LEU A 509 -6.48 -7.58 -22.92
C LEU A 509 -5.21 -8.45 -23.05
N ARG A 510 -5.31 -9.74 -22.70
CA ARG A 510 -4.20 -10.71 -22.84
C ARG A 510 -3.79 -10.93 -24.30
N GLY A 511 -4.74 -10.91 -25.24
CA GLY A 511 -4.50 -11.16 -26.66
C GLY A 511 -3.74 -10.04 -27.40
N HIS A 512 -3.63 -8.84 -26.82
CA HIS A 512 -2.84 -7.74 -27.38
C HIS A 512 -1.39 -7.69 -26.87
N GLU A 513 -0.97 -8.66 -26.04
CA GLU A 513 0.44 -8.83 -25.61
C GLU A 513 1.34 -9.50 -26.67
N ILE A 514 0.96 -9.42 -27.95
CA ILE A 514 1.84 -9.79 -29.07
C ILE A 514 2.00 -8.58 -29.99
N LEU A 515 3.04 -7.80 -29.74
CA LEU A 515 4.00 -7.33 -30.75
C LEU A 515 5.25 -6.73 -30.10
#